data_AF-A0A9E8SBN8-F1
#
_entry.id   AF-A0A9E8SBN8-F1
#
_cell.length_a   1.000
_cell.length_b   1.000
_cell.length_c   1.000
_cell.angle_alpha   90.00
_cell.angle_beta   90.00
_cell.angle_gamma   90.00
#
_symmetry.space_group_name_H-M   'P 1'
#
loop_
_entity.id
_entity.type
_entity.pdbx_description
1 polymer ?
#
loop_
_entity_poly.entity_id
_entity_poly.type
_entity_poly.pdbx_seq_one_letter_code
_entity_poly.pdbx_strand_id
1 'polypeptide(L)'
;MQRVTRQTVAVLQAIAAADAPLWGLSIIESTGLPSGTVYPALARLLDAGWLEAHDDPGEHAGAPRQLYALTPEGAEGLRAAAAKLAATPARPSRARPR
;
A
#
# COMPACT_ATOMS: atom_id res chain seq x y z
N MET A 1 13.86 10.72 3.86
CA MET A 1 13.20 9.50 4.40
C MET A 1 11.78 9.86 4.81
N GLN A 2 10.81 9.69 3.90
CA GLN A 2 9.40 10.02 4.13
C GLN A 2 8.80 9.11 5.22
N ARG A 3 7.88 9.65 6.02
CA ARG A 3 7.24 8.92 7.12
C ARG A 3 6.26 7.89 6.55
N VAL A 4 6.56 6.60 6.74
CA VAL A 4 5.63 5.51 6.41
C VAL A 4 4.42 5.62 7.34
N THR A 5 3.24 5.87 6.78
CA THR A 5 1.98 6.01 7.53
C THR A 5 1.21 4.70 7.57
N ARG A 6 0.22 4.61 8.46
CA ARG A 6 -0.69 3.45 8.50
C ARG A 6 -1.42 3.23 7.16
N GLN A 7 -1.73 4.30 6.44
CA GLN A 7 -2.40 4.23 5.14
C GLN A 7 -1.48 3.62 4.08
N THR A 8 -0.21 4.01 4.05
CA THR A 8 0.78 3.42 3.14
C THR A 8 0.99 1.94 3.42
N VAL A 9 1.01 1.54 4.69
CA VAL A 9 1.11 0.12 5.08
C VAL A 9 -0.15 -0.66 4.66
N ALA A 10 -1.34 -0.09 4.83
CA ALA A 10 -2.57 -0.74 4.36
C ALA A 10 -2.59 -0.97 2.84
N VAL A 11 -2.12 0.01 2.06
CA VAL A 11 -1.97 -0.12 0.60
C VAL A 11 -0.98 -1.23 0.24
N LEU A 12 0.20 -1.25 0.87
CA LEU A 12 1.19 -2.32 0.67
C LEU A 12 0.63 -3.70 1.04
N GLN A 13 -0.12 -3.81 2.14
CA GLN A 13 -0.74 -5.07 2.56
C GLN A 13 -1.78 -5.57 1.56
N ALA A 14 -2.59 -4.67 1.00
CA ALA A 14 -3.58 -5.04 -0.02
C ALA A 14 -2.90 -5.62 -1.27
N ILE A 15 -1.80 -5.00 -1.72
CA ILE A 15 -1.03 -5.49 -2.87
C ILE A 15 -0.31 -6.81 -2.52
N ALA A 16 0.29 -6.91 -1.33
CA ALA A 16 0.97 -8.11 -0.87
C ALA A 16 0.04 -9.32 -0.68
N ALA A 17 -1.23 -9.07 -0.36
CA ALA A 17 -2.25 -10.11 -0.18
C ALA A 17 -2.85 -10.59 -1.51
N ALA A 18 -2.59 -9.88 -2.62
CA ALA A 18 -3.04 -10.31 -3.93
C ALA A 18 -2.00 -11.23 -4.58
N ASP A 19 -2.47 -12.35 -5.13
CA ASP A 19 -1.63 -13.29 -5.89
C ASP A 19 -1.20 -12.75 -7.27
N ALA A 20 -1.69 -11.57 -7.67
CA ALA A 20 -1.42 -10.94 -8.96
C ALA A 20 -1.29 -9.42 -8.83
N PRO A 21 -0.56 -8.75 -9.77
CA PRO A 21 -0.47 -7.30 -9.82
C PRO A 21 -1.85 -6.64 -9.84
N LEU A 22 -2.07 -5.66 -8.95
CA LEU A 22 -3.37 -5.01 -8.79
C LEU A 22 -3.46 -3.72 -9.59
N TRP A 23 -4.63 -3.48 -10.17
CA TRP A 23 -4.95 -2.17 -10.74
C TRP A 23 -5.23 -1.16 -9.62
N GLY A 24 -4.87 0.12 -9.83
CA GLY A 24 -5.08 1.19 -8.86
C GLY A 24 -6.51 1.30 -8.32
N LEU A 25 -7.53 0.97 -9.13
CA LEU A 25 -8.91 0.94 -8.69
C LEU A 25 -9.19 -0.24 -7.74
N SER A 26 -8.67 -1.43 -8.03
CA SER A 26 -8.79 -2.60 -7.15
C SER A 26 -8.12 -2.36 -5.78
N ILE A 27 -7.05 -1.57 -5.75
CA ILE A 27 -6.41 -1.15 -4.50
C ILE A 27 -7.33 -0.22 -3.70
N ILE A 28 -8.02 0.72 -4.36
CA ILE A 28 -9.03 1.58 -3.72
C ILE A 28 -10.15 0.74 -3.13
N GLU A 29 -10.68 -0.21 -3.90
CA GLU A 29 -11.75 -1.11 -3.47
C GLU A 29 -11.33 -2.01 -2.29
N SER A 30 -10.12 -2.58 -2.36
CA SER A 30 -9.58 -3.46 -1.32
C SER A 30 -9.26 -2.71 -0.02
N THR A 31 -8.72 -1.48 -0.12
CA THR A 31 -8.32 -0.69 1.06
C THR A 31 -9.44 0.18 1.62
N GLY A 32 -10.48 0.46 0.83
CA GLY A 32 -11.53 1.42 1.17
C GLY A 32 -11.04 2.87 1.31
N LEU A 33 -9.82 3.17 0.87
CA LEU A 33 -9.22 4.50 0.97
C LEU A 33 -9.63 5.36 -0.23
N PRO A 34 -9.84 6.68 -0.06
CA PRO A 34 -10.15 7.55 -1.17
C PRO A 34 -8.97 7.61 -2.15
N SER A 35 -9.26 7.79 -3.43
CA SER A 35 -8.27 7.91 -4.51
C SER A 35 -7.20 8.98 -4.22
N GLY A 36 -7.61 10.10 -3.62
CA GLY A 36 -6.70 11.18 -3.20
C GLY A 36 -5.68 10.79 -2.11
N THR A 37 -5.84 9.62 -1.48
CA THR A 37 -4.85 9.03 -0.56
C THR A 37 -4.08 7.91 -1.24
N VAL A 38 -4.77 7.06 -2.01
CA VAL A 38 -4.17 5.90 -2.67
C VAL A 38 -3.13 6.31 -3.70
N TYR A 39 -3.46 7.18 -4.67
CA TYR A 39 -2.50 7.54 -5.73
C TYR A 39 -1.24 8.23 -5.20
N PRO A 40 -1.32 9.19 -4.26
CA PRO A 40 -0.10 9.74 -3.65
C PRO A 40 0.67 8.71 -2.82
N ALA A 41 0.02 7.70 -2.24
CA ALA A 41 0.72 6.62 -1.54
C ALA A 41 1.45 5.72 -2.55
N LEU A 42 0.80 5.32 -3.64
CA LEU A 42 1.41 4.54 -4.73
C LEU A 42 2.62 5.27 -5.32
N ALA A 43 2.49 6.55 -5.65
CA ALA A 43 3.60 7.34 -6.19
C ALA A 43 4.84 7.34 -5.28
N ARG A 44 4.63 7.46 -3.96
CA ARG A 44 5.72 7.41 -2.98
C ARG A 44 6.36 6.03 -2.88
N LEU A 45 5.57 4.97 -3.01
CA LEU A 45 6.06 3.60 -2.94
C LEU A 45 6.86 3.22 -4.20
N LEU A 46 6.45 3.71 -5.36
CA LEU A 46 7.20 3.60 -6.62
C LEU A 46 8.52 4.36 -6.53
N ASP A 47 8.50 5.61 -6.06
CA ASP A 47 9.71 6.43 -5.86
C ASP A 47 10.68 5.80 -4.85
N ALA A 48 10.16 5.06 -3.86
CA ALA A 48 10.95 4.30 -2.91
C ALA A 48 11.47 2.94 -3.44
N GLY A 49 11.06 2.51 -4.64
CA GLY A 49 11.38 1.20 -5.20
C GLY A 49 10.70 0.03 -4.48
N TRP A 50 9.62 0.28 -3.74
CA TRP A 50 8.87 -0.76 -2.99
C TRP A 50 7.74 -1.36 -3.82
N LEU A 51 7.32 -0.65 -4.85
CA LEU A 51 6.38 -1.13 -5.86
C LEU A 51 7.01 -0.94 -7.23
N GLU A 52 6.56 -1.75 -8.17
CA GLU A 52 6.76 -1.55 -9.59
C GLU A 52 5.43 -1.34 -10.30
N ALA A 53 5.40 -0.42 -11.25
CA ALA A 53 4.27 -0.22 -12.14
C ALA A 53 4.58 -0.89 -13.47
N HIS A 54 3.69 -1.76 -13.91
CA HIS A 54 3.76 -2.47 -15.17
C HIS A 54 2.53 -2.10 -16.00
N ASP A 55 2.71 -1.89 -17.30
CA ASP A 55 1.57 -1.75 -18.20
C ASP A 55 0.91 -3.12 -18.38
N ASP A 56 -0.41 -3.19 -18.21
CA ASP A 56 -1.19 -4.40 -18.48
C ASP A 56 -0.99 -4.79 -19.95
N PRO A 57 -0.35 -5.95 -20.25
CA PRO A 57 -0.14 -6.40 -21.63
C PRO A 57 -1.43 -6.88 -22.29
N GLY A 58 -2.56 -6.84 -21.56
CA GLY A 58 -3.87 -7.21 -22.07
C GLY A 58 -4.18 -6.52 -23.40
N GLU A 59 -4.42 -7.34 -24.43
CA GLU A 59 -4.79 -7.00 -25.81
C GLU A 59 -6.19 -6.34 -25.92
N HIS A 60 -6.62 -5.60 -24.89
CA HIS A 60 -7.89 -4.90 -24.88
C HIS A 60 -7.69 -3.49 -25.42
N ALA A 61 -8.51 -3.09 -26.40
CA ALA A 61 -8.54 -1.79 -27.07
C ALA A 61 -8.96 -0.61 -26.15
N GLY A 62 -8.57 -0.63 -24.87
CA GLY A 62 -8.84 0.40 -23.87
C GLY A 62 -7.58 1.14 -23.42
N ALA A 63 -7.77 2.19 -22.61
CA ALA A 63 -6.67 2.98 -22.07
C ALA A 63 -5.68 2.12 -21.27
N PRO A 64 -4.37 2.42 -21.33
CA PRO A 64 -3.33 1.65 -20.64
C PRO A 64 -3.65 1.56 -19.15
N ARG A 65 -3.79 0.34 -18.64
CA ARG A 65 -4.00 0.07 -17.22
C ARG A 65 -2.64 -0.13 -16.56
N GLN A 66 -2.33 0.68 -15.57
CA GLN A 66 -1.14 0.46 -14.75
C GLN A 66 -1.44 -0.55 -13.64
N LEU A 67 -0.73 -1.67 -13.68
CA LEU A 67 -0.74 -2.70 -12.66
C LEU A 67 0.42 -2.44 -11.69
N TYR A 68 0.14 -2.59 -10.40
CA TYR A 68 1.11 -2.40 -9.34
C TYR A 68 1.49 -3.75 -8.73
N ALA A 69 2.77 -4.05 -8.74
CA ALA A 69 3.35 -5.26 -8.15
C ALA A 69 4.26 -4.90 -6.98
N LEU A 70 4.28 -5.76 -5.96
CA LEU A 70 5.19 -5.62 -4.82
C LEU A 70 6.58 -6.14 -5.18
N THR A 71 7.61 -5.34 -4.89
CA THR A 71 9.01 -5.77 -5.04
C THR A 71 9.50 -6.52 -3.79
N PRO A 72 10.57 -7.32 -3.90
CA PRO A 72 11.23 -7.92 -2.73
C PRO A 72 11.63 -6.90 -1.66
N GLU A 73 12.12 -5.73 -2.08
CA GLU A 73 12.49 -4.61 -1.21
C GLU A 73 11.27 -4.04 -0.50
N GLY A 74 10.15 -3.91 -1.21
CA GLY A 74 8.87 -3.49 -0.66
C GLY A 74 8.31 -4.47 0.36
N ALA A 75 8.46 -5.78 0.14
CA ALA A 75 8.07 -6.80 1.09
C ALA A 75 8.88 -6.73 2.40
N GLU A 76 10.20 -6.50 2.31
CA GLU A 76 11.04 -6.28 3.49
C GLU A 76 10.66 -5.00 4.22
N GLY A 77 10.49 -3.90 3.47
CA GLY A 77 10.07 -2.60 3.99
C GLY A 77 8.71 -2.67 4.69
N LEU A 78 7.76 -3.43 4.12
CA LEU A 78 6.45 -3.68 4.70
C LEU A 78 6.56 -4.41 6.04
N ARG A 79 7.35 -5.49 6.11
CA ARG A 79 7.57 -6.24 7.37
C ARG A 79 8.15 -5.34 8.46
N ALA A 80 9.17 -4.56 8.12
CA ALA A 80 9.80 -3.62 9.04
C ALA A 80 8.84 -2.51 9.50
N ALA A 81 8.04 -1.97 8.58
CA ALA A 81 7.05 -0.92 8.88
C ALA A 81 5.90 -1.44 9.74
N ALA A 82 5.38 -2.64 9.44
CA ALA A 82 4.35 -3.32 10.21
C ALA A 82 4.84 -3.63 11.63
N ALA A 83 6.08 -4.13 11.76
CA ALA A 83 6.70 -4.36 13.06
C ALA A 83 6.83 -3.07 13.89
N LYS A 84 7.26 -1.95 13.27
CA LYS A 84 7.35 -0.64 13.96
C LYS A 84 5.97 -0.12 14.42
N LEU A 85 4.94 -0.31 13.59
CA LEU A 85 3.56 0.06 13.95
C LEU A 85 2.99 -0.79 15.09
N ALA A 86 3.30 -2.09 15.11
CA ALA A 86 2.91 -2.99 16.18
C ALA A 86 3.69 -2.76 17.48
N ALA A 87 4.98 -2.44 17.37
CA ALA A 87 5.88 -2.13 18.49
C ALA A 87 5.62 -0.75 19.10
N THR A 88 4.80 0.11 18.46
CA THR A 88 4.27 1.29 19.11
C THR A 88 3.09 0.82 19.96
N PRO A 89 3.24 0.67 21.30
CA PRO A 89 2.11 0.31 22.12
C PRO A 89 1.03 1.35 21.88
N ALA A 90 -0.15 0.88 21.45
CA ALA A 90 -1.36 1.68 21.53
C ALA A 90 -1.42 2.14 22.99
N ARG A 91 -1.15 3.43 23.22
CA ARG A 91 -1.21 4.02 24.55
C ARG A 91 -2.58 3.61 25.08
N PRO A 92 -2.68 2.80 26.15
CA PRO A 92 -3.98 2.43 26.67
C PRO A 92 -4.67 3.76 26.98
N SER A 93 -5.78 4.00 26.29
CA SER A 93 -6.73 5.06 26.60
C SER A 93 -6.88 5.06 28.11
N ARG A 94 -6.40 6.12 28.75
CA ARG A 94 -6.46 6.24 30.21
C ARG A 94 -7.92 6.05 30.62
N ALA A 95 -8.12 5.08 31.50
CA ALA A 95 -9.36 4.80 32.20
C ALA A 95 -10.06 6.10 32.59
N ARG A 96 -11.37 6.17 32.33
CA ARG A 96 -12.24 7.13 32.98
C ARG A 96 -13.01 6.37 34.07
N PRO A 97 -12.62 6.48 35.35
CA PRO A 97 -13.41 5.90 36.43
C PRO A 97 -14.63 6.80 36.67
N ARG A 98 -15.79 6.18 36.93
CA ARG A 98 -16.93 6.77 37.61
C ARG A 98 -17.39 5.80 38.69
#